data_AF-A0A7V9ZL47-F1
#
_entry.id   AF-A0A7V9ZL47-F1
#
_cell.length_a   1.000
_cell.length_b   1.000
_cell.length_c   1.000
_cell.angle_alpha   90.00
_cell.angle_beta   90.00
_cell.angle_gamma   90.00
#
_symmetry.space_group_name_H-M   'P 1'
#
loop_
_entity.id
_entity.type
_entity.pdbx_description
1 polymer ?
#
loop_
_entity_poly.entity_id
_entity_poly.type
_entity_poly.pdbx_seq_one_letter_code
_entity_poly.pdbx_strand_id
1 'polypeptide(L)'
;MLKNPRLRNIEKYRNSNKGAAFILFEYIHNEMELNKINTDIYFALLEFYWPSFISYKGYVFLKEEFTEEYFNTLESQDSNIELWINLLSIDGYFENDEDWDEKASALSRKLVEIWQLKLKKDFPQLDFVVLYLEDREVGDYGLTFYQKKYEKKKP
;
A
#
# COMPACT_ATOMS: atom_id res chain seq x y z
N MET A 1 11.49 18.09 4.74
CA MET A 1 11.90 17.03 5.68
C MET A 1 10.68 16.16 5.94
N LEU A 2 10.73 14.87 5.57
CA LEU A 2 9.74 13.91 6.05
C LEU A 2 9.87 13.87 7.58
N LYS A 3 8.81 14.23 8.31
CA LYS A 3 8.77 13.97 9.76
C LYS A 3 9.03 12.46 9.92
N ASN A 4 9.92 12.08 10.84
CA ASN A 4 10.09 10.67 11.19
C ASN A 4 8.71 10.09 11.53
N PRO A 5 8.35 8.88 11.03
CA PRO A 5 7.09 8.25 11.40
C PRO A 5 7.02 8.20 12.93
N ARG A 6 5.88 8.66 13.48
CA ARG A 6 5.63 8.67 14.93
C ARG A 6 5.42 7.24 15.41
N LEU A 7 6.54 6.56 15.66
CA LEU A 7 6.57 5.22 16.24
C LEU A 7 6.22 5.34 17.74
N ARG A 8 5.05 4.84 18.13
CA ARG A 8 4.53 4.95 19.52
C ARG A 8 5.48 4.43 20.58
N ASN A 9 6.17 3.32 20.33
CA ASN A 9 7.02 2.64 21.31
C ASN A 9 8.50 3.06 21.23
N ILE A 10 8.86 4.06 20.42
CA ILE A 10 10.26 4.43 20.22
C ILE A 10 10.95 4.88 21.51
N GLU A 11 10.24 5.59 22.38
CA GLU A 11 10.80 6.04 23.66
C GLU A 11 11.02 4.87 24.63
N LYS A 12 10.08 3.92 24.67
CA LYS A 12 10.22 2.68 25.46
C LYS A 12 11.44 1.89 24.98
N TYR A 13 11.60 1.72 23.68
CA TYR A 13 12.76 1.05 23.11
C TYR A 13 14.07 1.76 23.47
N ARG A 14 14.13 3.09 23.32
CA ARG A 14 15.32 3.89 23.67
C ARG A 14 15.67 3.79 25.16
N ASN A 15 14.66 3.76 26.03
CA ASN A 15 14.84 3.64 27.47
C ASN A 15 15.31 2.24 27.91
N SER A 16 14.92 1.18 27.20
CA SER A 16 15.40 -0.18 27.44
C SER A 16 16.80 -0.43 26.88
N ASN A 17 17.22 0.33 25.87
CA ASN A 17 18.52 0.21 25.19
C ASN A 17 19.44 1.41 25.46
N LYS A 18 19.48 1.90 26.70
CA LYS A 18 20.28 3.07 27.10
C LYS A 18 21.74 2.91 26.68
N GLY A 19 22.22 3.84 25.84
CA GLY A 19 23.61 3.90 25.38
C GLY A 19 23.87 3.29 24.00
N ALA A 20 22.91 2.54 23.43
CA ALA A 20 22.98 2.08 22.05
C ALA A 20 22.36 3.10 21.08
N ALA A 21 22.91 3.20 19.87
CA ALA A 21 22.28 3.96 18.79
C ALA A 21 20.96 3.28 18.38
N PHE A 22 19.93 4.07 18.10
CA PHE A 22 18.65 3.53 17.61
C PHE A 22 18.81 2.98 16.18
N ILE A 23 18.50 1.70 15.99
CA ILE A 23 18.50 1.03 14.69
C ILE A 23 17.06 0.58 14.38
N LEU A 24 16.49 1.11 13.29
CA LEU A 24 15.08 0.86 12.92
C LEU A 24 14.78 -0.63 12.72
N PHE A 25 15.69 -1.38 12.10
CA PHE A 25 15.49 -2.81 11.85
C PHE A 25 15.48 -3.64 13.14
N GLU A 26 16.31 -3.27 14.12
CA GLU A 26 16.29 -3.89 15.45
C GLU A 26 15.02 -3.52 16.21
N TYR A 27 14.52 -2.28 16.06
CA TYR A 27 13.22 -1.90 16.60
C TYR A 27 12.09 -2.77 16.02
N ILE A 28 12.04 -2.96 14.70
CA ILE A 28 11.04 -3.82 14.07
C ILE A 28 11.14 -5.24 14.63
N HIS A 29 12.34 -5.83 14.62
CA HIS A 29 12.55 -7.18 15.15
C HIS A 29 12.10 -7.33 16.60
N ASN A 30 12.48 -6.37 17.46
CA ASN A 30 12.11 -6.39 18.86
C ASN A 30 10.60 -6.22 19.08
N GLU A 31 9.91 -5.37 18.32
CA GLU A 31 8.45 -5.26 18.42
C GLU A 31 7.77 -6.57 17.98
N MET A 32 8.29 -7.26 16.96
CA MET A 32 7.76 -8.57 16.55
C MET A 32 7.94 -9.62 17.66
N GLU A 33 9.13 -9.71 18.26
CA GLU A 33 9.43 -10.64 19.36
C GLU A 33 8.60 -10.34 20.62
N LEU A 34 8.52 -9.08 21.04
CA LEU A 34 7.79 -8.66 22.23
C LEU A 34 6.28 -8.97 22.12
N ASN A 35 5.73 -8.80 20.92
CA ASN A 35 4.32 -9.08 20.65
C ASN A 35 4.07 -10.52 20.15
N LYS A 36 5.12 -11.36 20.10
CA LYS A 36 5.06 -12.76 19.63
C LYS A 36 4.43 -12.89 18.23
N ILE A 37 4.73 -11.95 17.35
CA ILE A 37 4.26 -11.95 15.96
C ILE A 37 5.08 -12.98 15.19
N ASN A 38 4.41 -13.85 14.44
CA ASN A 38 5.07 -14.86 13.61
C ASN A 38 5.96 -14.18 12.54
N THR A 39 7.17 -14.70 12.34
CA THR A 39 8.14 -14.24 11.34
C THR A 39 7.63 -14.23 9.89
N ASP A 40 6.59 -14.99 9.57
CA ASP A 40 5.93 -14.95 8.25
C ASP A 40 5.44 -13.54 7.88
N ILE A 41 5.19 -12.68 8.89
CA ILE A 41 4.83 -11.28 8.68
C ILE A 41 5.87 -10.51 7.87
N TYR A 42 7.16 -10.87 7.92
CA TYR A 42 8.18 -10.20 7.11
C TYR A 42 7.94 -10.39 5.61
N PHE A 43 7.46 -11.58 5.21
CA PHE A 43 7.12 -11.87 3.82
C PHE A 43 5.79 -11.23 3.43
N ALA A 44 4.81 -11.18 4.33
CA ALA A 44 3.58 -10.45 4.10
C ALA A 44 3.83 -8.94 3.92
N LEU A 45 4.70 -8.34 4.75
CA LEU A 45 5.12 -6.94 4.60
C LEU A 45 5.88 -6.72 3.29
N LEU A 46 6.68 -7.69 2.84
CA LEU A 46 7.35 -7.61 1.55
C LEU A 46 6.33 -7.51 0.40
N GLU A 47 5.30 -8.35 0.37
CA GLU A 47 4.23 -8.27 -0.65
C GLU A 47 3.39 -7.00 -0.50
N PHE A 48 3.16 -6.51 0.72
CA PHE A 48 2.45 -5.25 0.92
C PHE A 48 3.20 -4.03 0.36
N TYR A 49 4.50 -3.91 0.67
CA TYR A 49 5.30 -2.79 0.19
C TYR A 49 5.75 -2.95 -1.26
N TRP A 50 6.01 -4.17 -1.74
CA TRP A 50 6.56 -4.45 -3.06
C TRP A 50 5.75 -5.57 -3.76
N PRO A 51 4.51 -5.28 -4.17
CA PRO A 51 3.54 -6.30 -4.51
C PRO A 51 3.84 -7.07 -5.79
N SER A 52 3.32 -8.29 -5.81
CA SER A 52 3.16 -9.08 -7.02
C SER A 52 1.95 -8.61 -7.85
N PHE A 53 2.12 -8.59 -9.18
CA PHE A 53 1.07 -8.27 -10.13
C PHE A 53 0.76 -9.45 -11.05
N ILE A 54 -0.47 -9.55 -11.53
CA ILE A 54 -0.93 -10.58 -12.47
C ILE A 54 -1.51 -9.95 -13.73
N SER A 55 -1.16 -10.50 -14.90
CA SER A 55 -1.77 -10.11 -16.18
C SER A 55 -2.95 -11.02 -16.50
N TYR A 56 -4.13 -10.45 -16.76
CA TYR A 56 -5.33 -11.21 -17.11
C TYR A 56 -6.17 -10.46 -18.16
N LYS A 57 -6.50 -11.13 -19.27
CA LYS A 57 -7.26 -10.54 -20.41
C LYS A 57 -6.76 -9.15 -20.88
N GLY A 58 -5.44 -8.93 -20.84
CA GLY A 58 -4.83 -7.65 -21.25
C GLY A 58 -4.86 -6.56 -20.17
N TYR A 59 -5.39 -6.84 -18.99
CA TYR A 59 -5.31 -6.00 -17.79
C TYR A 59 -4.16 -6.44 -16.89
N VAL A 60 -3.74 -5.57 -15.98
CA VAL A 60 -2.78 -5.89 -14.92
C VAL A 60 -3.42 -5.58 -13.58
N PHE A 61 -3.38 -6.57 -12.68
CA PHE A 61 -4.01 -6.49 -11.38
C PHE A 61 -3.04 -6.72 -10.23
N LEU A 62 -3.35 -6.13 -9.07
CA LEU A 62 -2.77 -6.51 -7.79
C LEU A 62 -3.14 -7.96 -7.50
N LYS A 63 -2.13 -8.83 -7.32
CA LYS A 63 -2.34 -10.28 -7.21
C LYS A 63 -3.27 -10.65 -6.04
N GLU A 64 -3.11 -9.98 -4.89
CA GLU A 64 -3.85 -10.29 -3.67
C GLU A 64 -5.33 -9.87 -3.73
N GLU A 65 -5.66 -8.86 -4.54
CA GLU A 65 -7.05 -8.36 -4.70
C GLU A 65 -7.76 -8.98 -5.92
N PHE A 66 -7.02 -9.65 -6.81
CA PHE A 66 -7.59 -10.21 -8.03
C PHE A 66 -8.28 -11.55 -7.78
N THR A 67 -9.54 -11.64 -8.19
CA THR A 67 -10.24 -12.91 -8.42
C THR A 67 -10.97 -12.86 -9.76
N GLU A 68 -11.06 -14.01 -10.45
CA GLU A 68 -11.82 -14.09 -11.70
C GLU A 68 -13.31 -13.78 -11.48
N GLU A 69 -13.86 -14.13 -10.32
CA GLU A 69 -15.24 -13.82 -9.95
C GLU A 69 -15.46 -12.30 -9.90
N TYR A 70 -14.63 -11.57 -9.14
CA TYR A 70 -14.77 -10.12 -9.02
C TYR A 70 -14.54 -9.40 -10.36
N PHE A 71 -13.58 -9.88 -11.15
CA PHE A 71 -13.38 -9.42 -12.53
C PHE A 71 -14.64 -9.58 -13.37
N ASN A 72 -15.26 -10.76 -13.38
CA ASN A 72 -16.45 -11.04 -14.19
C ASN A 72 -17.64 -10.18 -13.74
N THR A 73 -17.78 -9.92 -12.44
CA THR A 73 -18.79 -8.98 -11.90
C THR A 73 -18.58 -7.58 -12.45
N LEU A 74 -17.36 -7.04 -12.39
CA LEU A 74 -17.06 -5.68 -12.86
C LEU A 74 -17.11 -5.53 -14.38
N GLU A 75 -16.73 -6.57 -15.12
CA GLU A 75 -16.82 -6.62 -16.60
C GLU A 75 -18.27 -6.48 -17.06
N SER A 76 -19.23 -7.06 -16.32
CA SER A 76 -20.66 -6.94 -16.62
C SER A 76 -21.24 -5.54 -16.37
N GLN A 77 -20.53 -4.67 -15.65
CA GLN A 77 -21.00 -3.35 -15.21
C GLN A 77 -20.42 -2.17 -16.01
N ASP A 78 -19.60 -2.41 -17.06
CA ASP A 78 -18.87 -1.39 -17.85
C ASP A 78 -18.09 -0.38 -16.96
N SER A 79 -17.50 -0.90 -15.89
CA SER A 79 -16.73 -0.12 -14.92
C SER A 79 -15.24 -0.05 -15.31
N ASN A 80 -14.49 0.89 -14.74
CA ASN A 80 -13.03 0.87 -14.85
C ASN A 80 -12.47 -0.27 -13.98
N ILE A 81 -12.38 -1.47 -14.55
CA ILE A 81 -12.11 -2.72 -13.83
C ILE A 81 -10.78 -2.66 -13.07
N GLU A 82 -9.70 -2.15 -13.69
CA GLU A 82 -8.39 -2.00 -13.02
C GLU A 82 -8.47 -1.07 -11.82
N LEU A 83 -9.20 0.05 -11.94
CA LEU A 83 -9.34 0.99 -10.83
C LEU A 83 -9.95 0.33 -9.59
N TRP A 84 -10.98 -0.51 -9.78
CA TRP A 84 -11.69 -1.16 -8.68
C TRP A 84 -10.94 -2.35 -8.10
N ILE A 85 -10.40 -3.23 -8.94
CA ILE A 85 -9.66 -4.40 -8.45
C ILE A 85 -8.34 -3.99 -7.80
N ASN A 86 -7.69 -2.94 -8.29
CA ASN A 86 -6.40 -2.50 -7.74
C ASN A 86 -6.52 -1.51 -6.59
N LEU A 87 -7.74 -1.24 -6.11
CA LEU A 87 -7.97 -0.34 -4.99
C LEU A 87 -7.48 -0.99 -3.69
N LEU A 88 -6.53 -0.32 -3.02
CA LEU A 88 -6.09 -0.67 -1.68
C LEU A 88 -6.43 0.48 -0.72
N SER A 89 -7.34 0.22 0.22
CA SER A 89 -7.62 1.12 1.35
C SER A 89 -6.57 0.90 2.45
N ILE A 90 -6.13 2.00 3.06
CA ILE A 90 -5.09 2.03 4.09
C ILE A 90 -5.67 2.33 5.49
N ASP A 91 -6.92 2.76 5.56
CA ASP A 91 -7.54 3.32 6.77
C ASP A 91 -7.57 2.31 7.92
N GLY A 92 -7.95 1.07 7.61
CA GLY A 92 -8.05 0.00 8.60
C GLY A 92 -6.73 -0.35 9.31
N TYR A 93 -5.57 0.05 8.77
CA TYR A 93 -4.29 -0.21 9.43
C TYR A 93 -3.99 0.75 10.58
N PHE A 94 -4.64 1.92 10.60
CA PHE A 94 -4.35 2.98 11.56
C PHE A 94 -5.58 3.45 12.34
N GLU A 95 -6.76 2.84 12.17
CA GLU A 95 -8.02 3.27 12.81
C GLU A 95 -7.95 3.50 14.34
N ASN A 96 -7.02 2.83 15.01
CA ASN A 96 -6.81 2.93 16.46
C ASN A 96 -5.75 3.99 16.84
N ASP A 97 -5.31 4.82 15.90
CA ASP A 97 -4.29 5.85 16.09
C ASP A 97 -4.87 7.25 16.22
N GLU A 98 -4.36 8.04 17.17
CA GLU A 98 -4.80 9.45 17.33
C GLU A 98 -4.43 10.29 16.09
N ASP A 99 -3.32 9.92 15.43
CA ASP A 99 -2.79 10.51 14.20
C ASP A 99 -3.00 9.59 12.99
N TRP A 100 -4.11 8.85 12.97
CA TRP A 100 -4.41 7.84 11.94
C TRP A 100 -4.41 8.41 10.53
N ASP A 101 -4.94 9.61 10.33
CA ASP A 101 -5.06 10.29 9.04
C ASP A 101 -3.70 10.72 8.47
N GLU A 102 -2.84 11.32 9.31
CA GLU A 102 -1.45 11.70 8.94
C GLU A 102 -0.65 10.43 8.55
N LYS A 103 -0.84 9.33 9.28
CA LYS A 103 -0.16 8.05 9.00
C LYS A 103 -0.67 7.37 7.74
N ALA A 104 -2.00 7.28 7.57
CA ALA A 104 -2.62 6.68 6.39
C ALA A 104 -2.22 7.44 5.13
N SER A 105 -2.34 8.78 5.13
CA SER A 105 -1.90 9.62 4.01
C SER A 105 -0.41 9.43 3.71
N ALA A 106 0.45 9.41 4.73
CA ALA A 106 1.88 9.25 4.55
C ALA A 106 2.24 7.89 3.93
N LEU A 107 1.61 6.81 4.40
CA LEU A 107 1.82 5.48 3.85
C LEU A 107 1.30 5.36 2.42
N SER A 108 0.06 5.79 2.14
CA SER A 108 -0.54 5.73 0.80
C SER A 108 0.32 6.45 -0.23
N ARG A 109 0.82 7.65 0.10
CA ARG A 109 1.71 8.42 -0.80
C ARG A 109 3.01 7.67 -1.10
N LYS A 110 3.58 6.96 -0.12
CA LYS A 110 4.79 6.14 -0.33
C LYS A 110 4.51 4.87 -1.12
N LEU A 111 3.38 4.22 -0.90
CA LEU A 111 2.96 3.08 -1.71
C LEU A 111 2.73 3.49 -3.17
N VAL A 112 2.20 4.68 -3.45
CA VAL A 112 2.09 5.21 -4.82
C VAL A 112 3.46 5.28 -5.49
N GLU A 113 4.46 5.89 -4.84
CA GLU A 113 5.83 5.95 -5.38
C GLU A 113 6.40 4.54 -5.65
N ILE A 114 6.20 3.61 -4.71
CA ILE A 114 6.71 2.25 -4.82
C ILE A 114 6.02 1.49 -5.97
N TRP A 115 4.69 1.55 -6.05
CA TRP A 115 3.91 0.87 -7.09
C TRP A 115 4.24 1.43 -8.47
N GLN A 116 4.43 2.75 -8.61
CA GLN A 116 4.90 3.34 -9.87
C GLN A 116 6.23 2.74 -10.33
N LEU A 117 7.18 2.59 -9.40
CA LEU A 117 8.49 2.00 -9.70
C LEU A 117 8.38 0.50 -10.03
N LYS A 118 7.56 -0.25 -9.28
CA LYS A 118 7.35 -1.68 -9.51
C LYS A 118 6.71 -1.94 -10.86
N LEU A 119 5.60 -1.26 -11.17
CA LEU A 119 4.90 -1.41 -12.45
C LEU A 119 5.81 -1.09 -13.63
N LYS A 120 6.59 -0.01 -13.55
CA LYS A 120 7.57 0.34 -14.59
C LYS A 120 8.67 -0.72 -14.75
N LYS A 121 9.10 -1.34 -13.65
CA LYS A 121 10.11 -2.40 -13.67
C LYS A 121 9.59 -3.68 -14.31
N ASP A 122 8.40 -4.11 -13.92
CA ASP A 122 7.82 -5.39 -14.33
C ASP A 122 7.20 -5.34 -15.74
N PHE A 123 6.66 -4.18 -16.11
CA PHE A 123 5.93 -3.96 -17.36
C PHE A 123 6.45 -2.71 -18.10
N PRO A 124 7.74 -2.68 -18.49
CA PRO A 124 8.37 -1.49 -19.07
C PRO A 124 7.74 -1.01 -20.40
N GLN A 125 6.95 -1.87 -21.05
CA GLN A 125 6.24 -1.60 -22.30
C GLN A 125 4.82 -1.04 -22.11
N LEU A 126 4.31 -0.99 -20.87
CA LEU A 126 2.97 -0.52 -20.55
C LEU A 126 3.04 0.80 -19.79
N ASP A 127 2.09 1.69 -20.04
CA ASP A 127 1.94 2.94 -19.33
C ASP A 127 0.84 2.83 -18.28
N PHE A 128 1.19 3.13 -17.03
CA PHE A 128 0.27 3.13 -15.90
C PHE A 128 0.04 4.52 -15.34
N VAL A 129 -1.14 4.72 -14.77
CA VAL A 129 -1.43 5.77 -13.79
C VAL A 129 -1.55 5.09 -12.44
N VAL A 130 -0.85 5.63 -11.45
CA VAL A 130 -1.01 5.23 -10.04
C VAL A 130 -1.49 6.46 -9.29
N LEU A 131 -2.64 6.34 -8.63
CA LEU A 131 -3.32 7.44 -7.97
C LEU A 131 -3.28 7.26 -6.47
N TYR A 132 -2.98 8.35 -5.78
CA TYR A 132 -3.29 8.51 -4.36
C TYR A 132 -4.75 8.93 -4.23
N LEU A 133 -5.48 8.29 -3.32
CA LEU A 133 -6.88 8.58 -3.01
C LEU A 133 -6.97 9.18 -1.61
N GLU A 134 -7.74 10.27 -1.52
CA GLU A 134 -7.98 11.02 -0.29
C GLU A 134 -9.42 11.53 -0.33
N ASP A 135 -10.27 10.98 0.54
CA ASP A 135 -11.57 11.56 0.86
C ASP A 135 -11.54 12.05 2.30
N ARG A 136 -11.49 13.36 2.49
CA ARG A 136 -11.44 13.99 3.81
C ARG A 136 -12.78 14.00 4.53
N GLU A 137 -13.88 13.81 3.82
CA GLU A 137 -15.22 13.85 4.40
C GLU A 137 -15.56 12.53 5.09
N VAL A 138 -15.21 11.41 4.46
CA VAL A 138 -15.40 10.06 5.03
C VAL A 138 -14.14 9.49 5.68
N GLY A 139 -12.98 10.07 5.40
CA GLY A 139 -11.71 9.63 5.98
C GLY A 139 -11.05 8.48 5.23
N ASP A 140 -11.28 8.35 3.92
CA ASP A 140 -10.75 7.25 3.12
C ASP A 140 -9.39 7.64 2.49
N TYR A 141 -8.36 6.89 2.84
CA TYR A 141 -7.00 7.02 2.32
C TYR A 141 -6.60 5.73 1.64
N GLY A 142 -6.06 5.84 0.43
CA GLY A 142 -5.67 4.66 -0.31
C GLY A 142 -4.92 4.96 -1.58
N LEU A 143 -4.85 3.94 -2.42
CA LEU A 143 -4.28 4.04 -3.75
C LEU A 143 -4.91 3.04 -4.70
N THR A 144 -4.76 3.31 -5.98
CA THR A 144 -5.15 2.42 -7.07
C THR A 144 -4.24 2.63 -8.28
N PHE A 145 -4.28 1.73 -9.24
CA PHE A 145 -3.63 1.92 -10.54
C PHE A 145 -4.41 1.33 -11.70
N TYR A 146 -4.18 1.86 -12.89
CA TYR A 146 -4.76 1.37 -14.15
C TYR A 146 -3.86 1.73 -15.34
N GLN A 147 -4.03 1.03 -16.47
CA GLN A 147 -3.32 1.33 -17.71
C GLN A 147 -3.89 2.58 -18.40
N LYS A 148 -3.02 3.46 -18.92
CA LYS A 148 -3.43 4.72 -19.59
C LYS A 148 -4.30 4.55 -20.82
N LYS A 149 -4.34 3.36 -21.42
CA LYS A 149 -5.17 3.06 -22.60
C LYS A 149 -6.68 3.26 -22.37
N TYR A 150 -7.10 3.45 -21.11
CA TYR A 150 -8.49 3.71 -20.71
C TYR A 150 -8.82 5.19 -20.44
N GLU A 151 -7.88 6.13 -20.59
CA GLU A 151 -8.23 7.55 -20.67
C GLU A 151 -8.99 7.79 -21.97
N LYS A 152 -10.32 7.72 -21.94
CA LYS A 152 -11.16 8.26 -23.03
C LYS A 152 -10.66 9.67 -23.29
N LYS A 153 -10.21 9.94 -24.52
CA LYS A 153 -10.03 11.31 -25.02
C LYS A 153 -11.30 12.07 -24.64
N LYS A 154 -11.18 13.03 -23.71
CA LYS A 154 -12.25 14.02 -23.53
C LYS A 154 -12.50 14.63 -24.92
N PRO A 155 -13.74 14.65 -25.41
CA PRO A 155 -14.06 15.32 -26.67
C PRO A 155 -13.67 16.80 -26.62
#